data_AF-A0A140FW30-F1
#
_entry.id   AF-A0A140FW30-F1
#
_cell.length_a   1.000
_cell.length_b   1.000
_cell.length_c   1.000
_cell.angle_alpha   90.00
_cell.angle_beta   90.00
_cell.angle_gamma   90.00
#
_symmetry.space_group_name_H-M   'P 1'
#
loop_
_entity.id
_entity.type
_entity.pdbx_description
1 polymer ?
#
loop_
_entity_poly.entity_id
_entity_poly.type
_entity_poly.pdbx_seq_one_letter_code
_entity_poly.pdbx_strand_id
1 'polypeptide(L)'
;MEWYESLFLQMCSHVLTQSKMANRRGLTGALTMDTPSTRDLVESYERNVAVAFSAAEMKDLLSQGANCVVLIIVKEHQFQNFLTDINRQQEVVLSATLRTDARSTEFANYHVDIAIIRPTSSGPMDIAH
;
A
#
# COMPACT_ATOMS: atom_id res chain seq x y z
N MET A 1 -19.75 0.80 5.54
CA MET A 1 -18.43 0.60 4.92
C MET A 1 -17.47 1.29 5.82
N GLU A 2 -16.52 0.53 6.36
CA GLU A 2 -15.57 1.05 7.34
C GLU A 2 -14.55 1.98 6.67
N TRP A 3 -13.97 2.91 7.44
CA TRP A 3 -13.03 3.91 6.90
C TRP A 3 -11.80 3.26 6.23
N TYR A 4 -11.30 2.15 6.78
CA TYR A 4 -10.14 1.43 6.25
C TYR A 4 -10.46 0.70 4.94
N GLU A 5 -11.68 0.21 4.74
CA GLU A 5 -12.11 -0.37 3.47
C GLU A 5 -12.18 0.70 2.38
N SER A 6 -12.72 1.88 2.72
CA SER A 6 -12.75 3.02 1.82
C SER A 6 -11.34 3.46 1.44
N LEU A 7 -10.45 3.60 2.42
CA LEU A 7 -9.04 3.93 2.18
C LEU A 7 -8.39 2.90 1.27
N PHE A 8 -8.56 1.61 1.57
CA PHE A 8 -8.00 0.53 0.76
C PHE A 8 -8.44 0.61 -0.71
N LEU A 9 -9.73 0.82 -0.95
CA LEU A 9 -10.27 0.95 -2.31
C LEU A 9 -9.77 2.22 -3.02
N GLN A 10 -9.66 3.34 -2.30
CA GLN A 10 -9.10 4.58 -2.85
C GLN A 10 -7.62 4.40 -3.22
N MET A 11 -6.83 3.75 -2.37
CA MET A 11 -5.42 3.41 -2.65
C MET A 11 -5.29 2.52 -3.89
N CYS A 12 -6.16 1.49 -4.01
CA CYS A 12 -6.20 0.65 -5.21
C CYS A 12 -6.50 1.45 -6.48
N SER A 13 -7.52 2.31 -6.42
CA SER A 13 -7.92 3.17 -7.54
C SER A 13 -6.81 4.16 -7.93
N HIS A 14 -6.13 4.74 -6.94
CA HIS A 14 -4.99 5.63 -7.15
C HIS A 14 -3.84 4.93 -7.88
N VAL A 15 -3.45 3.74 -7.43
CA VAL A 15 -2.42 2.92 -8.09
C VAL A 15 -2.77 2.63 -9.55
N LEU A 16 -4.00 2.19 -9.83
CA LEU A 16 -4.45 1.92 -11.20
C LEU A 16 -4.40 3.18 -12.07
N THR A 17 -4.77 4.33 -11.50
CA THR A 17 -4.73 5.63 -12.17
C THR A 17 -3.30 6.04 -12.50
N GLN A 18 -2.39 5.97 -11.52
CA GLN A 18 -0.96 6.29 -11.71
C GLN A 18 -0.31 5.37 -12.75
N SER A 19 -0.58 4.06 -12.68
CA SER A 19 -0.16 3.08 -13.67
C SER A 19 -0.60 3.47 -15.09
N LYS A 20 -1.90 3.79 -15.26
CA LYS A 20 -2.46 4.18 -16.55
C LYS A 20 -1.83 5.46 -17.08
N MET A 21 -1.58 6.44 -16.21
CA MET A 21 -0.92 7.69 -16.57
C MET A 21 0.54 7.48 -16.97
N ALA A 22 1.28 6.65 -16.23
CA ALA A 22 2.67 6.31 -16.55
C ALA A 22 2.78 5.64 -17.93
N ASN A 23 1.90 4.66 -18.19
CA ASN A 23 1.84 3.98 -19.49
C ASN A 23 1.49 4.95 -20.63
N ARG A 24 0.48 5.82 -20.44
CA ARG A 24 0.10 6.85 -21.44
C ARG A 24 1.23 7.83 -21.77
N ARG A 25 2.08 8.14 -20.79
CA ARG A 25 3.23 9.03 -20.96
C ARG A 25 4.45 8.34 -21.56
N GLY A 26 4.37 7.03 -21.82
CA GLY A 26 5.51 6.25 -22.30
C GLY A 26 6.67 6.25 -21.32
N LEU A 27 6.40 6.44 -20.02
CA LEU A 27 7.46 6.42 -19.00
C LEU A 27 8.06 5.02 -18.94
N THR A 28 9.36 4.94 -19.17
CA THR A 28 10.16 3.73 -19.02
C THR A 28 10.88 3.79 -17.67
N GLY A 29 10.87 2.67 -16.93
CA GLY A 29 11.46 2.57 -15.59
C GLY A 29 10.43 2.27 -14.50
N ALA A 30 10.87 2.29 -13.23
CA ALA A 30 10.07 1.87 -12.08
C ALA A 30 8.86 2.76 -11.86
N LEU A 31 7.66 2.16 -11.76
CA LEU A 31 6.46 2.88 -11.35
C LEU A 31 6.68 3.44 -9.93
N THR A 32 6.76 4.76 -9.81
CA THR A 32 7.01 5.41 -8.52
C THR A 32 5.67 5.67 -7.83
N MET A 33 5.45 5.02 -6.68
CA MET A 33 4.27 5.25 -5.85
C MET A 33 4.53 6.15 -4.65
N ASP A 34 5.79 6.38 -4.28
CA ASP A 34 6.16 7.40 -3.30
C ASP A 34 6.06 8.79 -3.95
N THR A 35 4.87 9.36 -3.89
CA THR A 35 4.57 10.68 -4.44
C THR A 35 3.78 11.49 -3.42
N PRO A 36 3.82 12.84 -3.49
CA PRO A 36 2.99 13.69 -2.63
C PRO A 36 1.53 13.29 -2.66
N SER A 37 0.95 13.06 -3.85
CA SER A 37 -0.45 12.65 -3.97
C SER A 37 -0.80 11.32 -3.28
N THR A 38 0.15 10.39 -3.18
CA THR A 38 -0.05 9.14 -2.44
C THR A 38 -0.05 9.39 -0.93
N ARG A 39 0.84 10.27 -0.44
CA ARG A 39 0.92 10.65 0.98
C ARG A 39 -0.30 11.47 1.40
N ASP A 40 -0.68 12.48 0.61
CA ASP A 40 -1.85 13.34 0.84
C ASP A 40 -3.15 12.52 0.97
N LEU A 41 -3.30 11.48 0.15
CA LEU A 41 -4.46 10.59 0.19
C LEU A 41 -4.59 9.90 1.56
N VAL A 42 -3.49 9.44 2.14
CA VAL A 42 -3.49 8.78 3.45
C VAL A 42 -3.64 9.78 4.59
N GLU A 43 -2.97 10.93 4.52
CA GLU A 43 -3.06 11.99 5.52
C GLU A 43 -4.49 12.54 5.66
N SER A 44 -5.27 12.57 4.57
CA SER A 44 -6.67 13.04 4.58
C SER A 44 -7.62 12.25 5.48
N TYR A 45 -7.23 11.05 5.94
CA TYR A 45 -8.05 10.23 6.82
C TYR A 45 -7.91 10.60 8.31
N GLU A 46 -6.97 11.49 8.69
CA GLU A 46 -6.79 12.07 10.04
C GLU A 46 -6.82 11.06 11.22
N ARG A 47 -6.42 9.81 10.98
CA ARG A 47 -6.52 8.69 11.95
C ARG A 47 -5.17 8.11 12.36
N ASN A 48 -4.12 8.92 12.29
CA ASN A 48 -2.73 8.50 12.52
C ASN A 48 -2.35 7.28 11.65
N VAL A 49 -2.82 7.31 10.40
CA VAL A 49 -2.51 6.33 9.37
C VAL A 49 -1.29 6.83 8.63
N ALA A 50 -0.30 5.97 8.45
CA ALA A 50 0.90 6.29 7.67
C ALA A 50 0.93 5.47 6.38
N VAL A 51 1.76 5.88 5.43
CA VAL A 51 2.04 5.12 4.21
C VAL A 51 3.51 4.71 4.21
N ALA A 52 3.78 3.48 3.80
CA ALA A 52 5.11 2.94 3.69
C ALA A 52 5.33 2.31 2.32
N PHE A 53 6.54 2.42 1.80
CA PHE A 53 6.96 1.86 0.52
C PHE A 53 7.94 0.70 0.67
N SER A 54 8.20 0.29 1.92
CA SER A 54 9.01 -0.88 2.27
C SER A 54 8.59 -1.45 3.62
N ALA A 55 8.96 -2.70 3.91
CA ALA A 55 8.71 -3.26 5.26
C ALA A 55 9.55 -2.59 6.35
N ALA A 56 10.74 -2.09 6.03
CA ALA A 56 11.58 -1.40 7.01
C ALA A 56 10.90 -0.10 7.46
N GLU A 57 10.42 0.70 6.51
CA GLU A 57 9.65 1.92 6.77
C GLU A 57 8.34 1.61 7.49
N MET A 58 7.61 0.56 7.10
CA MET A 58 6.39 0.14 7.80
C MET A 58 6.67 -0.18 9.27
N LYS A 59 7.74 -0.93 9.57
CA LYS A 59 8.12 -1.25 10.95
C LYS A 59 8.50 -0.01 11.74
N ASP A 60 9.24 0.91 11.12
CA ASP A 60 9.63 2.18 11.73
C ASP A 60 8.40 3.03 12.09
N LEU A 61 7.47 3.21 11.14
CA LEU A 61 6.23 3.97 11.35
C LEU A 61 5.34 3.35 12.44
N LEU A 62 5.20 2.02 12.47
CA LEU A 62 4.48 1.33 13.55
C LEU A 62 5.17 1.56 14.90
N SER A 63 6.51 1.54 14.95
CA SER A 63 7.27 1.78 16.18
C SER A 63 7.19 3.23 16.66
N GLN A 64 6.98 4.18 15.75
CA GLN A 64 6.73 5.59 16.04
C GLN A 64 5.28 5.84 16.50
N GLY A 65 4.45 4.81 16.53
CA GLY A 65 3.09 4.87 17.06
C GLY A 65 2.00 5.06 16.00
N ALA A 66 2.28 4.83 14.72
CA ALA A 66 1.22 4.78 13.71
C ALA A 66 0.18 3.71 14.06
N ASN A 67 -1.09 4.10 14.06
CA ASN A 67 -2.19 3.17 14.37
C ASN A 67 -2.39 2.15 13.26
N CYS A 68 -2.06 2.54 12.04
CA CYS A 68 -2.22 1.76 10.84
C CYS A 68 -1.21 2.21 9.78
N VAL A 69 -0.71 1.28 8.97
CA VAL A 69 0.18 1.56 7.86
C VAL A 69 -0.41 0.98 6.57
N VAL A 70 -0.57 1.83 5.57
CA VAL A 70 -0.77 1.42 4.17
C VAL A 70 0.59 1.09 3.58
N LEU A 71 0.87 -0.20 3.41
CA LEU A 71 2.08 -0.68 2.75
C LEU A 71 1.83 -0.81 1.24
N ILE A 72 2.62 -0.09 0.44
CA ILE A 72 2.61 -0.17 -1.02
C ILE A 72 3.94 -0.72 -1.50
N ILE A 73 3.94 -1.83 -2.22
CA ILE A 73 5.15 -2.43 -2.76
C ILE A 73 5.01 -2.53 -4.26
N VAL A 74 5.90 -1.84 -4.97
CA VAL A 74 6.03 -1.98 -6.41
C VAL A 74 7.09 -3.03 -6.65
N LYS A 75 6.68 -4.23 -7.07
CA LYS A 75 7.60 -5.34 -7.36
C LYS A 75 7.26 -6.01 -8.67
N GLU A 76 8.27 -6.69 -9.21
CA GLU A 76 8.07 -7.43 -10.44
C GLU A 76 7.32 -8.74 -10.16
N HIS A 77 7.52 -9.47 -9.04
CA HIS A 77 6.76 -10.71 -8.69
C HIS A 77 7.04 -11.33 -7.28
N GLN A 78 6.76 -10.70 -6.12
CA GLN A 78 7.06 -11.36 -4.81
C GLN A 78 6.12 -11.09 -3.61
N PHE A 79 4.88 -10.62 -3.79
CA PHE A 79 4.07 -10.20 -2.64
C PHE A 79 3.63 -11.30 -1.69
N GLN A 80 3.19 -12.46 -2.20
CA GLN A 80 2.55 -13.47 -1.35
C GLN A 80 3.51 -14.01 -0.28
N ASN A 81 4.78 -14.21 -0.63
CA ASN A 81 5.80 -14.61 0.33
C ASN A 81 6.04 -13.51 1.37
N PHE A 82 6.00 -12.25 0.92
CA PHE A 82 6.23 -11.08 1.77
C PHE A 82 5.10 -10.85 2.78
N LEU A 83 3.84 -10.98 2.37
CA LEU A 83 2.69 -10.89 3.27
C LEU A 83 2.66 -12.04 4.27
N THR A 84 3.06 -13.24 3.86
CA THR A 84 3.14 -14.38 4.78
C THR A 84 4.11 -14.10 5.92
N ASP A 85 5.25 -13.47 5.62
CA ASP A 85 6.23 -13.08 6.64
C ASP A 85 5.79 -11.90 7.49
N ILE A 86 5.09 -10.92 6.90
CA ILE A 86 4.49 -9.80 7.65
C ILE A 86 3.40 -10.30 8.59
N ASN A 87 2.51 -11.17 8.12
CA ASN A 87 1.36 -11.64 8.90
C ASN A 87 1.77 -12.51 10.11
N ARG A 88 3.02 -12.98 10.14
CA ARG A 88 3.62 -13.64 11.32
C ARG A 88 4.04 -12.66 12.42
N GLN A 89 4.20 -11.38 12.09
CA GLN A 89 4.76 -10.35 12.97
C GLN A 89 3.78 -9.21 13.26
N GLN A 90 2.92 -8.90 12.29
CA GLN A 90 1.94 -7.83 12.28
C GLN A 90 0.60 -8.37 11.80
N GLU A 91 -0.49 -7.66 12.04
CA GLU A 91 -1.79 -8.07 11.52
C GLU A 91 -2.08 -7.41 10.18
N VAL A 92 -2.30 -8.24 9.15
CA VAL A 92 -2.72 -7.79 7.82
C VAL A 92 -4.25 -7.78 7.77
N VAL A 93 -4.84 -6.59 7.62
CA VAL A 93 -6.31 -6.39 7.65
C VAL A 93 -6.91 -6.59 6.27
N LEU A 94 -6.34 -5.94 5.26
CA LEU A 94 -6.75 -6.04 3.85
C LEU A 94 -5.50 -6.07 2.99
N SER A 95 -5.56 -6.79 1.86
CA SER A 95 -4.46 -6.80 0.89
C SER A 95 -4.92 -7.13 -0.52
N ALA A 96 -4.26 -6.55 -1.52
CA ALA A 96 -4.44 -6.88 -2.92
C ALA A 96 -3.13 -6.78 -3.69
N THR A 97 -3.01 -7.58 -4.74
CA THR A 97 -1.98 -7.45 -5.77
C THR A 97 -2.65 -6.93 -7.05
N LEU A 98 -2.26 -5.73 -7.47
CA LEU A 98 -2.79 -5.08 -8.66
C LEU A 98 -1.80 -5.26 -9.81
N ARG A 99 -2.25 -5.93 -10.87
CA ARG A 99 -1.51 -5.95 -12.13
C ARG A 99 -1.63 -4.59 -12.80
N THR A 100 -0.49 -3.99 -13.14
CA THR A 100 -0.43 -2.71 -13.83
C THR A 100 -0.12 -2.89 -15.31
N ASP A 101 -0.51 -1.92 -16.14
CA ASP A 101 -0.18 -1.90 -17.57
C ASP A 101 1.12 -1.13 -17.85
N ALA A 102 1.76 -0.59 -16.80
CA ALA A 102 3.04 0.09 -16.91
C ALA A 102 4.15 -0.95 -17.18
N ARG A 103 4.93 -0.72 -18.25
CA ARG A 103 5.99 -1.65 -18.66
C ARG A 103 7.28 -1.38 -17.89
N SER A 104 7.88 -2.44 -17.37
CA SER A 104 9.27 -2.42 -16.90
C SER A 104 10.20 -2.45 -18.11
N THR A 105 11.42 -1.93 -17.95
CA THR A 105 12.49 -2.07 -18.96
C THR A 105 12.95 -3.52 -19.10
N GLU A 106 12.71 -4.36 -18.09
CA GLU A 106 13.18 -5.75 -18.02
C GLU A 106 12.03 -6.77 -18.06
N PHE A 107 10.79 -6.38 -17.72
CA PHE A 107 9.62 -7.27 -17.64
C PHE A 107 8.35 -6.68 -18.26
N ALA A 108 7.39 -7.56 -18.58
CA ALA A 108 6.20 -7.19 -19.34
C ALA A 108 5.26 -6.20 -18.62
N ASN A 109 5.11 -6.27 -17.29
CA ASN A 109 4.20 -5.43 -16.48
C ASN A 109 4.61 -5.41 -14.99
N TYR A 110 4.43 -4.30 -14.27
CA TYR A 110 4.59 -4.27 -12.80
C TYR A 110 3.39 -4.89 -12.08
N HIS A 111 3.64 -5.46 -10.91
CA HIS A 111 2.62 -5.72 -9.91
C HIS A 111 2.79 -4.73 -8.76
N VAL A 112 1.70 -4.08 -8.37
CA VAL A 112 1.70 -3.19 -7.23
C VAL A 112 0.84 -3.81 -6.17
N ASP A 113 1.48 -4.06 -5.06
CA ASP A 113 0.86 -4.68 -3.93
C ASP A 113 0.49 -3.65 -2.88
N ILE A 114 -0.70 -3.78 -2.32
CA ILE A 114 -1.23 -2.87 -1.32
C ILE A 114 -1.71 -3.70 -0.14
N ALA A 115 -1.33 -3.32 1.07
CA ALA A 115 -1.88 -3.89 2.28
C ALA A 115 -2.14 -2.84 3.35
N ILE A 116 -3.19 -3.05 4.14
CA ILE A 116 -3.44 -2.33 5.39
C ILE A 116 -2.90 -3.20 6.53
N ILE A 117 -1.93 -2.68 7.26
CA ILE A 117 -1.22 -3.36 8.35
C ILE A 117 -1.45 -2.61 9.65
N ARG A 118 -1.71 -3.34 10.73
CA ARG A 118 -1.81 -2.76 12.07
C ARG A 118 -0.89 -3.49 13.07
N PRO A 119 -0.51 -2.82 14.17
CA PRO A 119 0.19 -3.48 15.28
C PRO A 119 -0.63 -4.66 15.81
N THR A 120 0.02 -5.80 16.08
CA THR A 120 -0.62 -6.99 16.68
C THR A 120 -1.19 -6.75 18.08
N SER A 121 -0.71 -5.72 18.78
CA SER A 121 -1.22 -5.29 20.09
C SER A 121 -2.46 -4.38 20.01
N SER A 122 -2.92 -4.04 18.80
CA SER A 122 -4.10 -3.19 18.63
C SER A 122 -5.34 -3.96 19.05
N GLY A 123 -6.21 -3.32 19.85
CA GLY A 123 -7.53 -3.86 20.15
C GLY A 123 -8.40 -4.07 18.90
N PRO A 124 -9.63 -4.59 19.04
CA PRO A 124 -10.58 -4.61 17.93
C PRO A 124 -10.65 -3.21 17.32
N MET A 125 -10.56 -3.14 15.99
CA MET A 125 -10.65 -1.88 15.27
C MET A 125 -12.01 -1.29 15.65
N ASP A 126 -12.04 -0.07 16.18
CA ASP A 126 -13.26 0.50 16.74
C ASP A 126 -14.29 0.65 15.60
N ILE A 127 -15.16 -0.35 15.47
CA ILE A 127 -16.31 -0.38 14.58
C ILE A 127 -17.31 0.54 15.25
N ALA A 128 -17.32 1.81 14.87
CA ALA A 128 -18.40 2.69 15.26
C ALA A 128 -19.69 2.15 14.62
N HIS A 129 -20.52 1.48 15.43
CA HIS A 129 -21.84 1.00 15.05
C HIS A 129 -22.78 2.14 14.66
#